data_AF-A0A917SNL6-F1
#
_entry.id   AF-A0A917SNL6-F1
#
_cell.length_a   1.000
_cell.length_b   1.000
_cell.length_c   1.000
_cell.angle_alpha   90.00
_cell.angle_beta   90.00
_cell.angle_gamma   90.00
#
_symmetry.space_group_name_H-M   'P 1'
#
loop_
_entity.id
_entity.type
_entity.pdbx_description
1 polymer ?
#
loop_
_entity_poly.entity_id
_entity_poly.type
_entity_poly.pdbx_seq_one_letter_code
_entity_poly.pdbx_strand_id
1 'polypeptide(L)'
;MESVIWGYVLTGPGRPSRETQLKVMGYVGADLGNGGTVWEDDLPARATRPQSQLHERNFLLGNLSAGDRVHFASLLCLGVSPQDVDWMLDQLKRKGATVIIHEGIREIDPADDRTGVLEEFEKARRAMHVRRSRAKKRESE
;
A
#
# COMPACT_ATOMS: atom_id res chain seq x y z
N MET A 1 -4.70 -17.89 18.32
CA MET A 1 -3.68 -16.87 17.99
C MET A 1 -4.44 -15.58 17.80
N GLU A 2 -4.10 -14.51 18.50
CA GLU A 2 -4.75 -13.21 18.29
C GLU A 2 -4.31 -12.64 16.93
N SER A 3 -5.26 -12.03 16.22
CA SER A 3 -5.03 -11.34 14.96
C SER A 3 -4.16 -10.10 15.21
N VAL A 4 -3.11 -9.92 14.42
CA VAL A 4 -2.22 -8.75 14.51
C VAL A 4 -2.62 -7.68 13.50
N ILE A 5 -2.57 -6.42 13.94
CA ILE A 5 -2.75 -5.23 13.09
C ILE A 5 -1.40 -4.81 12.54
N TRP A 6 -1.22 -4.98 11.25
CA TRP A 6 -0.03 -4.56 10.52
C TRP A 6 -0.29 -3.27 9.74
N GLY A 7 0.71 -2.40 9.67
CA GLY A 7 0.68 -1.20 8.84
C GLY A 7 1.77 -1.25 7.79
N TYR A 8 1.43 -0.88 6.56
CA TYR A 8 2.43 -0.68 5.51
C TYR A 8 2.44 0.77 5.03
N VAL A 9 3.62 1.38 5.12
CA VAL A 9 3.89 2.74 4.65
C VAL A 9 4.68 2.64 3.35
N LEU A 10 4.17 3.27 2.29
CA LEU A 10 4.88 3.38 1.03
C LEU A 10 4.99 4.85 0.65
N THR A 11 6.19 5.40 0.75
CA THR A 11 6.44 6.79 0.35
C THR A 11 6.82 6.86 -1.12
N GLY A 12 6.69 8.06 -1.70
CA GLY A 12 6.99 8.32 -3.11
C GLY A 12 5.88 9.06 -3.86
N PRO A 13 6.06 9.29 -5.17
CA PRO A 13 5.20 10.17 -5.95
C PRO A 13 3.71 9.79 -5.90
N GLY A 14 2.86 10.78 -5.58
CA GLY A 14 1.41 10.65 -5.60
C GLY A 14 0.78 9.91 -4.42
N ARG A 15 1.59 9.43 -3.47
CA ARG A 15 1.13 8.77 -2.25
C ARG A 15 0.97 9.81 -1.13
N PRO A 16 0.15 9.52 -0.10
CA PRO A 16 0.12 10.35 1.10
C PRO A 16 1.53 10.49 1.71
N SER A 17 1.80 11.60 2.39
CA SER A 17 3.10 11.79 3.07
C SER A 17 3.31 10.72 4.13
N ARG A 18 4.57 10.41 4.44
CA ARG A 18 4.95 9.49 5.53
C ARG A 18 4.18 9.78 6.81
N GLU A 19 4.16 11.04 7.22
CA GLU A 19 3.46 11.49 8.43
C GLU A 19 1.97 11.16 8.40
N THR A 20 1.29 11.40 7.27
CA THR A 20 -0.13 11.06 7.10
C THR A 20 -0.35 9.55 7.19
N GLN A 21 0.52 8.75 6.58
CA GLN A 21 0.41 7.29 6.65
C GLN A 21 0.61 6.77 8.07
N LEU A 22 1.63 7.27 8.78
CA LEU A 22 1.88 6.88 10.18
C LEU A 22 0.76 7.30 11.13
N LYS A 23 0.14 8.48 10.92
CA LYS A 23 -1.05 8.88 11.67
C LYS A 23 -2.18 7.87 11.50
N VAL A 24 -2.44 7.44 10.26
CA VAL A 24 -3.43 6.39 9.98
C VAL A 24 -3.09 5.10 10.72
N MET A 25 -1.83 4.67 10.69
CA MET A 25 -1.42 3.44 11.39
C MET A 25 -1.57 3.54 12.91
N GLY A 26 -1.22 4.70 13.49
CA GLY A 26 -1.44 4.95 14.92
C GLY A 26 -2.93 4.95 15.30
N TYR A 27 -3.81 5.49 14.45
CA TYR A 27 -5.26 5.48 14.70
C TYR A 27 -5.88 4.07 14.72
N VAL A 28 -5.34 3.14 13.93
CA VAL A 28 -5.81 1.75 13.95
C VAL A 28 -5.16 0.89 15.04
N GLY A 29 -4.25 1.46 15.83
CA GLY A 29 -3.57 0.75 16.90
C GLY A 29 -2.43 -0.15 16.43
N ALA A 30 -1.85 0.10 15.25
CA ALA A 30 -0.61 -0.56 14.84
C ALA A 30 0.55 -0.06 15.71
N ASP A 31 1.50 -0.95 16.03
CA ASP A 31 2.66 -0.59 16.86
C ASP A 31 3.69 0.17 16.03
N LEU A 32 3.87 1.46 16.35
CA LEU A 32 4.83 2.37 15.71
C LEU A 32 6.24 2.31 16.33
N GLY A 33 6.44 1.47 17.35
CA GLY A 33 7.70 1.31 18.05
C GLY A 33 8.81 0.66 17.21
N ASN A 34 10.03 0.66 17.75
CA ASN A 34 11.15 -0.03 17.11
C ASN A 34 10.92 -1.54 17.12
N GLY A 35 10.82 -2.16 15.94
CA GLY A 35 10.43 -3.57 15.80
C GLY A 35 8.92 -3.82 15.92
N GLY A 36 8.10 -2.77 15.83
CA GLY A 36 6.65 -2.88 15.85
C GLY A 36 6.04 -3.46 14.56
N THR A 37 4.75 -3.26 14.39
CA THR A 37 3.96 -3.84 13.29
C THR A 37 3.78 -2.89 12.10
N VAL A 38 4.46 -1.74 12.10
CA VAL A 38 4.44 -0.77 10.99
C VAL A 38 5.76 -0.69 10.26
N TRP A 39 5.67 -0.93 8.96
CA TRP A 39 6.82 -1.23 8.13
C TRP A 39 6.80 -0.35 6.89
N GLU A 40 7.97 0.09 6.44
CA GLU A 40 8.07 1.26 5.56
C GLU A 40 9.08 1.10 4.43
N ASP A 41 8.63 1.30 3.19
CA ASP A 41 9.51 1.46 2.04
C ASP A 41 9.37 2.87 1.43
N ASP A 42 10.44 3.34 0.77
CA ASP A 42 10.41 4.50 -0.13
C ASP A 42 10.50 4.04 -1.58
N LEU A 43 9.59 4.55 -2.42
CA LEU A 43 9.56 4.19 -3.82
C LEU A 43 10.40 5.16 -4.66
N PRO A 44 11.51 4.68 -5.28
CA PRO A 44 12.30 5.53 -6.14
C PRO A 44 11.51 5.94 -7.40
N ALA A 45 11.82 7.13 -7.93
CA ALA A 45 11.06 7.78 -9.01
C ALA A 45 10.95 6.99 -10.34
N ARG A 46 11.65 5.86 -10.48
CA ARG A 46 11.65 4.98 -11.67
C ARG A 46 11.60 3.49 -11.32
N ALA A 47 11.01 3.13 -10.18
CA ALA A 47 10.86 1.73 -9.80
C ALA A 47 10.04 0.97 -10.86
N THR A 48 10.70 0.05 -11.58
CA THR A 48 10.06 -0.86 -12.54
C THR A 48 10.00 -2.30 -12.03
N ARG A 49 10.75 -2.62 -10.96
CA ARG A 49 10.84 -3.95 -10.32
C ARG A 49 10.62 -3.84 -8.80
N PRO A 50 9.38 -3.59 -8.36
CA PRO A 50 9.08 -3.32 -6.95
C PRO A 50 9.38 -4.52 -6.04
N GLN A 51 9.22 -5.75 -6.53
CA GLN A 51 9.38 -6.96 -5.71
C GLN A 51 10.79 -7.14 -5.14
N SER A 52 11.84 -6.79 -5.88
CA SER A 52 13.22 -6.85 -5.37
C SER A 52 13.64 -5.58 -4.63
N GLN A 53 12.81 -4.53 -4.61
CA GLN A 53 13.17 -3.20 -4.13
C GLN A 53 12.45 -2.80 -2.83
N LEU A 54 11.28 -3.39 -2.57
CA LEU A 54 10.46 -3.10 -1.38
C LEU A 54 10.74 -4.18 -0.33
N HIS A 55 11.79 -3.96 0.46
CA HIS A 55 12.31 -4.96 1.40
C HIS A 55 11.36 -5.13 2.58
N GLU A 56 10.88 -4.02 3.13
CA GLU A 56 9.96 -4.05 4.25
C GLU A 56 8.64 -4.71 3.83
N ARG A 57 8.12 -4.44 2.63
CA ARG A 57 6.96 -5.17 2.09
C ARG A 57 7.15 -6.69 2.12
N ASN A 58 8.31 -7.18 1.70
CA ASN A 58 8.57 -8.61 1.60
C ASN A 58 8.71 -9.25 2.97
N PHE A 59 9.44 -8.60 3.87
CA PHE A 59 9.55 -9.05 5.24
C PHE A 59 8.13 -9.04 5.90
N LEU A 60 7.23 -8.10 5.54
CA LEU A 60 5.90 -7.94 6.16
C LEU A 60 5.08 -9.17 5.79
N LEU A 61 5.02 -9.45 4.49
CA LEU A 61 4.41 -10.66 3.94
C LEU A 61 5.00 -11.93 4.57
N GLY A 62 6.29 -11.93 4.91
CA GLY A 62 6.96 -13.00 5.62
C GLY A 62 6.39 -13.27 7.01
N ASN A 63 5.98 -12.22 7.73
CA ASN A 63 5.51 -12.29 9.12
C ASN A 63 4.00 -12.44 9.29
N LEU A 64 3.22 -12.26 8.22
CA LEU A 64 1.76 -12.40 8.28
C LEU A 64 1.35 -13.84 8.62
N SER A 65 0.30 -13.92 9.45
CA SER A 65 -0.44 -15.13 9.78
C SER A 65 -1.90 -15.04 9.33
N ALA A 66 -2.57 -16.18 9.23
CA ALA A 66 -3.98 -16.21 8.89
C ALA A 66 -4.83 -15.47 9.93
N GLY A 67 -5.72 -14.61 9.46
CA GLY A 67 -6.56 -13.73 10.27
C GLY A 67 -5.95 -12.36 10.56
N ASP A 68 -4.70 -12.10 10.19
CA ASP A 68 -4.08 -10.78 10.34
C ASP A 68 -4.74 -9.72 9.43
N ARG A 69 -4.59 -8.45 9.81
CA ARG A 69 -5.07 -7.31 9.03
C ARG A 69 -3.91 -6.44 8.60
N VAL A 70 -3.89 -6.07 7.32
CA VAL A 70 -2.86 -5.19 6.75
C VAL A 70 -3.51 -3.89 6.31
N HIS A 71 -3.08 -2.79 6.94
CA HIS A 71 -3.62 -1.46 6.73
C HIS A 71 -2.74 -0.63 5.81
N PHE A 72 -3.38 0.10 4.90
CA PHE A 72 -2.76 1.03 3.97
C PHE A 72 -3.51 2.36 4.01
N ALA A 73 -2.77 3.47 3.92
CA ALA A 73 -3.40 4.79 3.91
C ALA A 73 -4.19 5.08 2.63
N SER A 74 -3.78 4.50 1.49
CA SER A 74 -4.37 4.75 0.16
C SER A 74 -4.19 3.53 -0.74
N LEU A 75 -5.04 3.38 -1.76
CA LEU A 75 -4.86 2.37 -2.82
C LEU A 75 -3.48 2.47 -3.48
N LEU A 76 -2.93 3.67 -3.63
CA LEU A 76 -1.61 3.86 -4.23
C LEU A 76 -0.46 3.30 -3.38
N CYS A 77 -0.71 3.02 -2.10
CA CYS A 77 0.26 2.37 -1.22
C CYS A 77 0.33 0.85 -1.39
N LEU A 78 -0.61 0.22 -2.14
CA LEU A 78 -0.58 -1.23 -2.40
C LEU A 78 0.55 -1.66 -3.34
N GLY A 79 0.99 -0.77 -4.24
CA GLY A 79 2.01 -1.11 -5.21
C GLY A 79 2.27 -0.01 -6.24
N VAL A 80 2.98 -0.36 -7.31
CA VAL A 80 3.45 0.60 -8.33
C VAL A 80 2.72 0.48 -9.67
N SER A 81 2.11 -0.68 -9.91
CA SER A 81 1.36 -1.02 -11.14
C SER A 81 0.21 -1.97 -10.80
N PRO A 82 -0.79 -2.13 -11.69
CA PRO A 82 -1.85 -3.11 -11.49
C PRO A 82 -1.32 -4.54 -11.29
N GLN A 83 -0.26 -4.94 -12.01
CA GLN A 83 0.35 -6.26 -11.85
C GLN A 83 1.01 -6.44 -10.47
N ASP A 84 1.63 -5.40 -9.93
CA ASP A 84 2.23 -5.44 -8.60
C ASP A 84 1.16 -5.46 -7.50
N VAL A 85 0.05 -4.75 -7.69
CA VAL A 85 -1.11 -4.79 -6.78
C VAL A 85 -1.75 -6.17 -6.80
N ASP A 86 -1.97 -6.77 -7.97
CA ASP A 86 -2.52 -8.12 -8.07
C ASP A 86 -1.61 -9.15 -7.39
N TRP A 87 -0.30 -9.04 -7.61
CA TRP A 87 0.69 -9.87 -6.90
C TRP A 87 0.60 -9.68 -5.39
N MET A 88 0.52 -8.44 -4.89
CA MET A 88 0.42 -8.15 -3.46
C MET A 88 -0.85 -8.76 -2.85
N LEU A 89 -2.00 -8.61 -3.52
CA LEU A 89 -3.26 -9.22 -3.10
C LEU A 89 -3.19 -10.76 -3.15
N ASP A 90 -2.48 -11.34 -4.11
CA ASP A 90 -2.23 -12.79 -4.16
C ASP A 90 -1.40 -13.27 -2.97
N GLN A 91 -0.35 -12.53 -2.58
CA GLN A 91 0.43 -12.87 -1.39
C GLN A 91 -0.42 -12.78 -0.12
N LEU A 92 -1.23 -11.73 0.03
CA LEU A 92 -2.10 -11.54 1.19
C LEU A 92 -3.17 -12.63 1.29
N LYS A 93 -3.77 -13.01 0.15
CA LYS A 93 -4.67 -14.18 0.06
C LYS A 93 -4.00 -15.45 0.54
N ARG A 94 -2.79 -15.75 0.05
CA ARG A 94 -2.04 -16.96 0.46
C ARG A 94 -1.72 -16.98 1.95
N LYS A 95 -1.60 -15.81 2.57
CA LYS A 95 -1.38 -15.63 4.01
C LYS A 95 -2.68 -15.66 4.82
N GLY A 96 -3.85 -15.61 4.17
CA GLY A 96 -5.14 -15.51 4.84
C GLY A 96 -5.31 -14.19 5.60
N ALA A 97 -4.67 -13.11 5.12
CA ALA A 97 -4.73 -11.79 5.72
C ALA A 97 -5.75 -10.88 5.00
N THR A 98 -6.42 -10.03 5.74
CA THR A 98 -7.38 -9.04 5.21
C THR A 98 -6.68 -7.71 4.91
N VAL A 99 -7.13 -7.01 3.86
CA VAL A 99 -6.58 -5.70 3.47
C VAL A 99 -7.55 -4.59 3.83
N ILE A 100 -7.05 -3.53 4.44
CA ILE A 100 -7.86 -2.36 4.81
C ILE A 100 -7.23 -1.10 4.23
N ILE A 101 -7.99 -0.37 3.41
CA ILE A 101 -7.58 0.90 2.79
C ILE A 101 -8.35 2.04 3.45
N HIS A 102 -7.62 3.03 3.97
CA HIS A 102 -8.23 4.14 4.72
C HIS A 102 -8.72 5.28 3.85
N GLU A 103 -8.10 5.52 2.68
CA GLU A 103 -8.66 6.41 1.67
C GLU A 103 -9.98 5.82 1.15
N GLY A 104 -11.10 6.48 1.49
CA GLY A 104 -12.44 6.00 1.14
C GLY A 104 -12.97 4.85 2.01
N ILE A 105 -12.24 4.48 3.08
CA ILE A 105 -12.55 3.44 4.08
C ILE A 105 -13.14 2.17 3.45
N ARG A 106 -12.25 1.23 3.11
CA ARG A 106 -12.59 0.01 2.38
C ARG A 106 -11.87 -1.19 2.98
N GLU A 107 -12.63 -2.23 3.25
CA GLU A 107 -12.10 -3.57 3.47
C GLU A 107 -12.06 -4.33 2.15
N ILE A 108 -10.97 -5.03 1.90
CA ILE A 108 -10.77 -5.90 0.74
C ILE A 108 -10.46 -7.28 1.31
N ASP A 109 -11.33 -8.25 1.06
CA ASP A 109 -10.97 -9.64 1.18
C ASP A 109 -10.12 -10.01 -0.05
N PRO A 110 -8.83 -10.36 0.09
CA PRO A 110 -8.00 -10.72 -1.05
C PRO A 110 -8.46 -12.01 -1.77
N ALA A 111 -9.38 -12.77 -1.19
CA ALA A 111 -9.98 -13.96 -1.80
C ALA A 111 -11.09 -13.64 -2.82
N ASP A 112 -11.71 -12.46 -2.71
CA ASP A 112 -12.79 -11.99 -3.59
C ASP A 112 -12.30 -11.59 -5.00
N ASP A 113 -13.25 -11.26 -5.89
CA ASP A 113 -12.95 -10.67 -7.20
C ASP A 113 -12.21 -9.34 -7.04
N ARG A 114 -11.01 -9.28 -7.63
CA ARG A 114 -10.10 -8.14 -7.53
C ARG A 114 -10.26 -7.14 -8.66
N THR A 115 -11.09 -7.43 -9.66
CA THR A 115 -11.25 -6.62 -10.88
C THR A 115 -11.51 -5.15 -10.54
N GLY A 116 -12.48 -4.88 -9.66
CA GLY A 116 -12.79 -3.52 -9.21
C GLY A 116 -11.63 -2.82 -8.49
N VAL A 117 -10.86 -3.54 -7.66
CA VAL A 117 -9.67 -2.99 -6.98
C VAL A 117 -8.65 -2.51 -8.02
N LEU A 118 -8.38 -3.34 -9.03
CA LEU A 118 -7.36 -3.08 -10.04
C LEU A 118 -7.75 -1.91 -10.96
N GLU A 119 -9.02 -1.81 -11.32
CA GLU A 119 -9.56 -0.69 -12.11
C GLU A 119 -9.47 0.64 -11.35
N GLU A 120 -9.85 0.65 -10.06
CA GLU A 120 -9.75 1.83 -9.20
C GLU A 120 -8.31 2.26 -8.97
N PHE A 121 -7.41 1.29 -8.74
CA PHE A 121 -5.98 1.56 -8.63
C PHE A 121 -5.45 2.22 -9.90
N GLU A 122 -5.76 1.67 -11.07
CA GLU A 122 -5.31 2.21 -12.35
C GLU A 122 -5.88 3.61 -12.59
N LYS A 123 -7.14 3.86 -12.22
CA LYS A 123 -7.75 5.20 -12.27
C LYS A 123 -7.02 6.20 -11.37
N ALA A 124 -6.72 5.84 -10.13
CA ALA A 124 -5.96 6.68 -9.20
C ALA A 124 -4.54 6.96 -9.73
N ARG A 125 -3.86 5.93 -10.27
CA ARG A 125 -2.53 6.06 -10.86
C ARG A 125 -2.52 6.98 -12.08
N ARG A 126 -3.51 6.88 -12.97
CA ARG A 126 -3.67 7.79 -14.12
C ARG A 126 -3.92 9.23 -13.68
N ALA A 127 -4.81 9.44 -12.72
CA ALA A 127 -5.10 10.77 -12.18
C ALA A 127 -3.84 11.43 -11.60
N MET A 128 -3.02 10.65 -10.88
CA MET A 128 -1.71 11.10 -10.39
C MET A 128 -0.79 11.54 -11.54
N HIS A 129 -0.61 10.72 -12.59
CA HIS A 129 0.25 11.06 -13.73
C HIS A 129 -0.20 12.32 -14.44
N VAL A 130 -1.51 12.50 -14.63
CA VAL A 130 -2.08 13.72 -15.23
C VAL A 130 -1.79 14.95 -14.37
N ARG A 131 -1.98 14.87 -13.05
CA ARG A 131 -1.67 15.98 -12.11
C ARG A 131 -0.20 16.36 -12.17
N ARG A 132 0.70 15.37 -12.18
CA ARG A 132 2.15 15.59 -12.27
C ARG A 132 2.55 16.23 -13.60
N SER A 133 1.99 15.75 -14.71
CA SER A 133 2.23 16.32 -16.04
C SER A 133 1.82 17.79 -16.11
N ARG A 134 0.65 18.15 -15.55
CA ARG A 134 0.17 19.53 -15.48
C ARG A 134 1.05 20.42 -14.59
N ALA A 135 1.51 19.92 -13.44
CA ALA A 135 2.41 20.66 -12.56
C ALA A 135 3.73 21.01 -13.27
N LYS A 136 4.36 20.01 -13.92
CA LYS A 136 5.60 20.21 -14.66
C LYS A 136 5.48 21.24 -15.79
N LYS A 137 4.34 21.27 -16.49
CA LYS A 137 4.09 22.26 -17.54
C LYS A 137 4.07 23.70 -16.99
N ARG A 138 3.44 23.91 -15.83
CA ARG A 138 3.36 25.23 -15.17
C ARG A 138 4.71 25.74 -14.65
N GLU A 139 5.62 24.84 -14.31
CA GLU A 139 6.98 25.20 -13.86
C GLU A 139 7.92 25.54 -15.02
N SER A 140 7.52 25.23 -16.26
CA SER A 140 8.31 25.48 -17.49
C SER A 140 7.82 26.70 -18.28
N GLU A 141 6.80 27.40 -17.77
CA GLU A 141 6.21 28.65 -18.28
C GLU A 141 6.65 29.82 -17.39
#